data_AF-A0A3A8EJX9-F1
#
_entry.id   AF-A0A3A8EJX9-F1
#
_cell.length_a   1.000
_cell.length_b   1.000
_cell.length_c   1.000
_cell.angle_alpha   90.00
_cell.angle_beta   90.00
_cell.angle_gamma   90.00
#
_symmetry.space_group_name_H-M   'P 1'
#
loop_
_entity.id
_entity.type
_entity.pdbx_description
1 polymer ?
#
loop_
_entity_poly.entity_id
_entity_poly.type
_entity_poly.pdbx_seq_one_letter_code
_entity_poly.pdbx_strand_id
1 'polypeptide(L)'
;MKENIEPIFMTVDHDSDGFQKSIKLAHQNLDSFKMRLSILKKDEYACVKFFVPENPDSSEGANIWLMSPFFENNFFHARVFELPSEFRWLKVGQWLKFEESTLLDWYILNENAEMEGGYSLKYQRSLLPENKWREFDEKIGIKGFI
;
A
#
# COMPACT_ATOMS: atom_id res chain seq x y z
N MET A 1 11.10 -0.80 26.05
CA MET A 1 9.71 -0.55 25.65
C MET A 1 9.62 -0.85 24.18
N LYS A 2 8.81 -1.83 23.76
CA LYS A 2 8.39 -1.90 22.36
C LYS A 2 7.34 -0.81 22.24
N GLU A 3 7.66 0.28 21.55
CA GLU A 3 6.61 1.19 21.12
C GLU A 3 5.62 0.35 20.30
N ASN A 4 4.35 0.35 20.70
CA ASN A 4 3.28 -0.07 19.80
C ASN A 4 3.30 0.94 18.67
N ILE A 5 4.05 0.64 17.61
CA ILE A 5 3.97 1.40 16.36
C ILE A 5 2.62 0.98 15.77
N GLU A 6 1.55 1.64 16.22
CA GLU A 6 0.25 1.49 15.59
C GLU A 6 0.37 1.93 14.13
N PRO A 7 -0.22 1.17 13.21
CA PRO A 7 -0.19 1.49 11.78
C PRO A 7 -0.72 2.90 11.53
N ILE A 8 -0.07 3.62 10.61
CA ILE A 8 -0.55 4.93 10.19
C ILE A 8 -1.78 4.75 9.31
N PHE A 9 -2.95 4.82 9.92
CA PHE A 9 -4.20 5.08 9.20
C PHE A 9 -4.43 6.59 9.16
N MET A 10 -4.09 7.22 8.03
CA MET A 10 -4.44 8.62 7.79
C MET A 10 -5.71 8.70 6.96
N THR A 11 -6.68 9.47 7.47
CA THR A 11 -7.83 9.89 6.69
C THR A 11 -7.35 10.86 5.61
N VAL A 12 -7.49 10.45 4.36
CA VAL A 12 -7.31 11.30 3.19
C VAL A 12 -8.66 11.36 2.51
N ASP A 13 -9.10 12.57 2.13
CA ASP A 13 -10.31 12.73 1.33
C ASP A 13 -10.13 11.98 0.01
N HIS A 14 -10.98 10.98 -0.21
CA HIS A 14 -10.96 10.15 -1.42
C HIS A 14 -11.11 11.01 -2.67
N ASP A 15 -11.89 12.08 -2.60
CA ASP A 15 -12.18 12.95 -3.75
C ASP A 15 -11.14 14.06 -3.90
N SER A 16 -10.10 14.08 -3.06
CA SER A 16 -8.99 15.00 -3.26
C SER A 16 -8.27 14.71 -4.57
N ASP A 17 -8.04 15.77 -5.35
CA ASP A 17 -7.30 15.69 -6.62
C ASP A 17 -5.94 15.01 -6.45
N GLY A 18 -5.29 15.21 -5.29
CA GLY A 18 -4.00 14.61 -4.98
C GLY A 18 -4.06 13.09 -4.80
N PHE A 19 -5.08 12.58 -4.11
CA PHE A 19 -5.25 11.13 -3.94
C PHE A 19 -5.62 10.46 -5.28
N GLN A 20 -6.56 11.03 -6.03
CA GLN A 20 -6.93 10.53 -7.36
C GLN A 20 -5.74 10.54 -8.34
N LYS A 21 -4.90 11.58 -8.28
CA LYS A 21 -3.65 11.65 -9.05
C LYS A 21 -2.67 10.55 -8.65
N SER A 22 -2.60 10.19 -7.36
CA SER A 22 -1.74 9.10 -6.90
C SER A 22 -2.16 7.75 -7.46
N ILE A 23 -3.47 7.46 -7.51
CA ILE A 23 -4.03 6.25 -8.12
C ILE A 23 -3.68 6.23 -9.62
N LYS A 24 -3.90 7.36 -10.32
CA LYS A 24 -3.55 7.48 -11.74
C LYS A 24 -2.06 7.18 -11.99
N LEU A 25 -1.17 7.71 -11.17
CA LEU A 25 0.27 7.45 -11.29
C LEU A 25 0.61 5.99 -11.01
N ALA A 26 -0.04 5.35 -10.04
CA ALA A 26 0.12 3.93 -9.76
C ALA A 26 -0.26 3.07 -10.98
N HIS A 27 -1.40 3.37 -11.61
CA HIS A 27 -1.85 2.70 -12.83
C HIS A 27 -0.94 2.96 -14.03
N GLN A 28 -0.48 4.20 -14.21
CA GLN A 28 0.44 4.55 -15.30
C GLN A 28 1.78 3.78 -15.24
N ASN A 29 2.21 3.37 -14.05
CA ASN A 29 3.46 2.65 -13.83
C ASN A 29 3.23 1.16 -13.51
N LEU A 30 2.01 0.64 -13.71
CA LEU A 30 1.62 -0.70 -13.31
C LEU A 30 2.37 -1.80 -14.08
N ASP A 31 2.65 -1.61 -15.36
CA ASP A 31 3.42 -2.58 -16.15
C ASP A 31 4.87 -2.68 -15.64
N SER A 32 5.46 -1.57 -15.22
CA SER A 32 6.78 -1.57 -14.56
C SER A 32 6.74 -2.37 -13.26
N PHE A 33 5.71 -2.15 -12.44
CA PHE A 33 5.52 -2.91 -11.20
C PHE A 33 5.38 -4.41 -11.45
N LYS A 34 4.54 -4.83 -12.39
CA LYS A 34 4.37 -6.25 -12.75
C LYS A 34 5.68 -6.87 -13.26
N MET A 35 6.43 -6.14 -14.08
CA MET A 35 7.74 -6.56 -14.54
C MET A 35 8.71 -6.75 -13.36
N ARG A 36 8.81 -5.76 -12.47
CA ARG A 36 9.66 -5.84 -11.27
C ARG A 36 9.23 -7.00 -10.35
N LEU A 37 7.93 -7.23 -10.19
CA LEU A 37 7.41 -8.32 -9.37
C LEU A 37 7.84 -9.71 -9.89
N SER A 38 7.95 -9.88 -11.21
CA SER A 38 8.40 -11.13 -11.83
C SER A 38 9.89 -11.45 -11.60
N ILE A 39 10.68 -10.44 -11.21
CA ILE A 39 12.12 -10.55 -10.94
C ILE A 39 12.50 -10.10 -9.53
N LEU A 40 11.52 -10.06 -8.61
CA LEU A 40 11.70 -9.55 -7.25
C LEU A 40 12.76 -10.39 -6.53
N LYS A 41 13.75 -9.71 -5.93
CA LYS A 41 14.79 -10.40 -5.17
C LYS A 41 14.27 -10.85 -3.81
N LYS A 42 14.97 -11.83 -3.21
CA LYS A 42 14.59 -12.42 -1.90
C LYS A 42 14.52 -11.39 -0.76
N ASP A 43 15.36 -10.36 -0.81
CA ASP A 43 15.46 -9.34 0.24
C ASP A 43 14.67 -8.05 -0.09
N GLU A 44 13.87 -8.08 -1.17
CA GLU A 44 12.93 -7.01 -1.54
C GLU A 44 11.50 -7.41 -1.12
N TYR A 45 10.69 -6.40 -0.80
CA TYR A 45 9.28 -6.60 -0.45
C TYR A 45 8.39 -5.86 -1.43
N ALA A 46 7.31 -6.50 -1.87
CA ALA A 46 6.28 -5.87 -2.69
C ALA A 46 4.96 -5.82 -1.92
N CYS A 47 4.27 -4.70 -2.07
CA CYS A 47 2.94 -4.47 -1.50
C CYS A 47 2.01 -3.81 -2.51
N VAL A 48 0.72 -4.10 -2.37
CA VAL A 48 -0.36 -3.52 -3.17
C VAL A 48 -1.44 -2.99 -2.24
N LYS A 49 -2.14 -1.93 -2.65
CA LYS A 49 -3.20 -1.31 -1.86
C LYS A 49 -4.54 -1.46 -2.55
N PHE A 50 -5.53 -1.92 -1.80
CA PHE A 50 -6.90 -2.07 -2.26
C PHE A 50 -7.88 -1.58 -1.20
N PHE A 51 -9.08 -1.20 -1.64
CA PHE A 51 -10.19 -1.05 -0.71
C PHE A 51 -10.65 -2.42 -0.22
N VAL A 52 -10.82 -2.55 1.08
CA VAL A 52 -11.33 -3.76 1.73
C VAL A 52 -12.52 -3.37 2.59
N PRO A 53 -13.70 -3.98 2.41
CA PRO A 53 -14.87 -3.65 3.22
C PRO A 53 -14.72 -4.20 4.64
N GLU A 54 -15.27 -3.49 5.63
CA GLU A 54 -15.18 -3.86 7.06
C GLU A 54 -15.87 -5.21 7.36
N ASN A 55 -16.82 -5.62 6.52
CA ASN A 55 -17.47 -6.93 6.47
C ASN A 55 -17.92 -7.22 5.02
N PRO A 56 -18.22 -8.48 4.63
CA PRO A 56 -18.48 -8.84 3.24
C PRO A 56 -19.63 -8.09 2.56
N ASP A 57 -20.58 -7.56 3.33
CA ASP A 57 -21.78 -6.89 2.83
C ASP A 57 -21.73 -5.36 3.02
N SER A 58 -20.62 -4.80 3.53
CA SER A 58 -20.51 -3.37 3.81
C SER A 58 -20.07 -2.58 2.59
N SER A 59 -20.64 -1.39 2.42
CA SER A 59 -20.11 -0.34 1.53
C SER A 59 -18.95 0.42 2.17
N GLU A 60 -18.82 0.35 3.50
CA GLU A 60 -17.77 0.99 4.26
C GLU A 60 -16.55 0.08 4.41
N GLY A 61 -15.38 0.67 4.59
CA GLY A 61 -14.14 -0.09 4.65
C GLY A 61 -12.91 0.80 4.74
N ALA A 62 -11.77 0.23 4.42
CA ALA A 62 -10.49 0.91 4.48
C ALA A 62 -9.59 0.54 3.30
N ASN A 63 -8.70 1.46 2.95
CA ASN A 63 -7.67 1.21 1.95
C ASN A 63 -6.48 0.52 2.63
N ILE A 64 -6.37 -0.80 2.45
CA ILE A 64 -5.42 -1.66 3.16
C ILE A 64 -4.24 -2.01 2.25
N TRP A 65 -3.02 -1.90 2.79
CA TRP A 65 -1.82 -2.45 2.17
C TRP A 65 -1.79 -3.97 2.39
N LEU A 66 -1.46 -4.72 1.34
CA LEU A 66 -1.37 -6.18 1.33
C LEU A 66 0.00 -6.59 0.81
N MET A 67 0.56 -7.64 1.41
CA MET A 67 1.92 -8.11 1.18
C MET A 67 1.99 -9.27 0.17
N SER A 68 3.19 -9.46 -0.39
CA SER A 68 3.53 -10.59 -1.24
C SER A 68 2.55 -10.79 -2.41
N PRO A 69 2.27 -9.73 -3.20
CA PRO A 69 1.37 -9.83 -4.32
C PRO A 69 1.93 -10.78 -5.39
N PHE A 70 1.03 -11.45 -6.10
CA PHE A 70 1.31 -12.00 -7.42
C PHE A 70 0.16 -11.65 -8.36
N PHE A 71 0.45 -11.66 -9.65
CA PHE A 71 -0.50 -11.27 -10.68
C PHE A 71 -0.78 -12.45 -11.62
N GLU A 72 -2.05 -12.81 -11.77
CA GLU A 72 -2.49 -13.92 -12.62
C GLU A 72 -3.90 -13.63 -13.17
N ASN A 73 -4.11 -13.86 -14.47
CA ASN A 73 -5.42 -13.75 -15.13
C ASN A 73 -6.17 -12.43 -14.88
N ASN A 74 -5.47 -11.28 -14.88
CA ASN A 74 -6.00 -9.94 -14.58
C ASN A 74 -6.42 -9.69 -13.12
N PHE A 75 -5.95 -10.54 -12.20
CA PHE A 75 -6.18 -10.36 -10.77
C PHE A 75 -4.87 -10.26 -10.00
N PHE A 76 -4.87 -9.39 -9.00
CA PHE A 76 -3.89 -9.42 -7.93
C PHE A 76 -4.35 -10.36 -6.83
N HIS A 77 -3.43 -11.22 -6.41
CA HIS A 77 -3.56 -12.02 -5.21
C HIS A 77 -2.54 -11.52 -4.21
N ALA A 78 -2.97 -11.14 -3.01
CA ALA A 78 -2.06 -10.61 -1.97
C ALA A 78 -2.51 -11.02 -0.58
N ARG A 79 -1.61 -10.97 0.39
CA ARG A 79 -1.84 -11.41 1.77
C ARG A 79 -2.10 -10.24 2.70
N VAL A 80 -3.09 -10.43 3.55
CA VAL A 80 -3.31 -9.56 4.72
C VAL A 80 -2.10 -9.70 5.66
N PHE A 81 -1.47 -8.59 6.03
CA PHE A 81 -0.42 -8.58 7.06
C PHE A 81 -0.85 -7.82 8.32
N GLU A 82 -1.69 -6.81 8.16
CA GLU A 82 -2.19 -5.96 9.23
C GLU A 82 -3.61 -5.50 8.90
N LEU A 83 -4.44 -5.35 9.94
CA LEU A 83 -5.83 -4.92 9.84
C LEU A 83 -6.21 -4.07 11.04
N PRO A 84 -7.09 -3.06 10.86
CA PRO A 84 -7.82 -2.45 11.96
C PRO A 84 -8.63 -3.51 12.74
N SER A 85 -8.82 -3.26 14.03
CA SER A 85 -9.47 -4.21 14.97
C SER A 85 -10.94 -4.52 14.63
N GLU A 86 -11.55 -3.66 13.82
CA GLU A 86 -12.92 -3.70 13.33
C GLU A 86 -13.11 -4.81 12.28
N PHE A 87 -12.06 -5.19 11.54
CA PHE A 87 -12.11 -6.19 10.47
C PHE A 87 -12.10 -7.62 11.03
N ARG A 88 -13.24 -8.07 11.56
CA ARG A 88 -13.37 -9.38 12.23
C ARG A 88 -13.52 -10.57 11.29
N TRP A 89 -13.87 -10.34 10.03
CA TRP A 89 -14.12 -11.39 9.04
C TRP A 89 -12.86 -11.85 8.30
N LEU A 90 -11.77 -11.09 8.42
CA LEU A 90 -10.47 -11.38 7.83
C LEU A 90 -9.47 -11.81 8.89
N LYS A 91 -8.46 -12.57 8.46
CA LYS A 91 -7.34 -12.97 9.31
C LYS A 91 -6.03 -12.54 8.68
N VAL A 92 -5.06 -12.15 9.52
CA VAL A 92 -3.66 -11.98 9.10
C VAL A 92 -3.18 -13.28 8.44
N GLY A 93 -2.49 -13.15 7.30
CA GLY A 93 -1.99 -14.23 6.47
C GLY A 93 -2.98 -14.74 5.42
N GLN A 94 -4.25 -14.34 5.48
CA GLN A 94 -5.28 -14.69 4.50
C GLN A 94 -4.96 -14.08 3.12
N TRP A 95 -5.13 -14.88 2.07
CA TRP A 95 -5.04 -14.41 0.70
C TRP A 95 -6.35 -13.78 0.26
N LEU A 96 -6.25 -12.64 -0.39
CA LEU A 96 -7.35 -11.92 -1.02
C LEU A 96 -7.08 -11.78 -2.51
N LYS A 97 -8.16 -11.63 -3.28
CA LYS A 97 -8.14 -11.53 -4.74
C LYS A 97 -8.86 -10.24 -5.15
N PHE A 98 -8.23 -9.44 -5.99
CA PHE A 98 -8.76 -8.17 -6.48
C PHE A 98 -8.55 -8.03 -7.98
N GLU A 99 -9.51 -7.39 -8.65
CA GLU A 99 -9.35 -7.00 -10.06
C GLU A 99 -8.24 -5.97 -10.19
N GLU A 100 -7.42 -6.10 -11.24
CA GLU A 100 -6.34 -5.15 -11.53
C GLU A 100 -6.80 -3.68 -11.55
N SER A 101 -7.97 -3.43 -12.15
CA SER A 101 -8.59 -2.11 -12.29
C SER A 101 -8.86 -1.42 -10.94
N THR A 102 -9.01 -2.20 -9.86
CA THR A 102 -9.32 -1.70 -8.52
C THR A 102 -8.09 -1.35 -7.68
N LEU A 103 -6.89 -1.54 -8.25
CA LEU A 103 -5.63 -1.20 -7.58
C LEU A 103 -5.60 0.28 -7.22
N LEU A 104 -5.31 0.59 -5.97
CA LEU A 104 -5.19 1.99 -5.51
C LEU A 104 -3.74 2.46 -5.53
N ASP A 105 -2.81 1.58 -5.17
CA ASP A 105 -1.38 1.90 -5.12
C ASP A 105 -0.55 0.61 -5.03
N TRP A 106 0.76 0.73 -5.22
CA TRP A 106 1.72 -0.36 -5.06
C TRP A 106 3.07 0.20 -4.62
N TYR A 107 3.90 -0.61 -3.97
CA TYR A 107 5.31 -0.27 -3.79
C TYR A 107 6.21 -1.50 -3.81
N ILE A 108 7.48 -1.27 -4.12
CA ILE A 108 8.58 -2.21 -3.86
C ILE A 108 9.57 -1.54 -2.91
N LEU A 109 9.85 -2.19 -1.79
CA LEU A 109 10.87 -1.77 -0.83
C LEU A 109 12.13 -2.58 -1.09
N ASN A 110 13.22 -1.89 -1.42
CA ASN A 110 14.49 -2.54 -1.70
C ASN A 110 15.30 -2.85 -0.41
N GLU A 111 16.41 -3.58 -0.56
CA GLU A 111 17.32 -3.95 0.52
C GLU A 111 17.95 -2.76 1.27
N ASN A 112 17.95 -1.57 0.68
CA ASN A 112 18.46 -0.33 1.28
C ASN A 112 17.39 0.42 2.10
N ALA A 113 16.16 -0.10 2.14
CA ALA A 113 14.96 0.56 2.65
C ALA A 113 14.55 1.79 1.83
N GLU A 114 14.75 1.74 0.50
CA GLU A 114 14.25 2.76 -0.43
C GLU A 114 13.02 2.23 -1.16
N MET A 115 12.01 3.09 -1.34
CA MET A 115 10.70 2.70 -1.87
C MET A 115 10.51 3.17 -3.30
N GLU A 116 10.35 2.21 -4.22
CA GLU A 116 9.81 2.42 -5.57
C GLU A 116 8.27 2.41 -5.51
N GLY A 117 7.61 3.29 -6.27
CA GLY A 117 6.15 3.46 -6.21
C GLY A 117 5.71 4.24 -4.98
N GLY A 118 4.73 3.71 -4.24
CA GLY A 118 4.19 4.29 -3.01
C GLY A 118 3.56 5.67 -3.23
N TYR A 119 2.80 5.85 -4.32
CA TYR A 119 2.37 7.16 -4.78
C TYR A 119 1.43 7.85 -3.78
N SER A 120 0.57 7.09 -3.11
CA SER A 120 -0.30 7.62 -2.06
C SER A 120 0.48 8.00 -0.80
N LEU A 121 1.60 7.31 -0.51
CA LEU A 121 2.51 7.67 0.58
C LEU A 121 3.31 8.93 0.24
N LYS A 122 3.79 9.06 -1.02
CA LYS A 122 4.42 10.29 -1.54
C LYS A 122 3.46 11.49 -1.41
N TYR A 123 2.19 11.30 -1.76
CA TYR A 123 1.17 12.33 -1.60
C TYR A 123 0.93 12.68 -0.12
N GLN A 124 0.74 11.69 0.74
CA GLN A 124 0.57 11.91 2.18
C GLN A 124 1.75 12.68 2.79
N ARG A 125 2.98 12.32 2.44
CA ARG A 125 4.19 13.06 2.84
C ARG A 125 4.18 14.51 2.37
N SER A 126 3.71 14.78 1.15
CA SER A 126 3.64 16.13 0.58
C SER A 126 2.65 17.06 1.30
N LEU A 127 1.68 16.50 2.04
CA LEU A 127 0.76 17.27 2.87
C LEU A 127 1.40 17.73 4.18
N LEU A 128 2.55 17.15 4.55
CA LEU A 128 3.29 17.51 5.75
C LEU A 128 4.30 18.63 5.44
N PRO A 129 4.58 19.52 6.41
CA PRO A 129 5.73 20.41 6.35
C PRO A 129 7.04 19.64 6.10
N GLU A 130 7.98 20.20 5.33
CA GLU A 130 9.22 19.51 4.94
C GLU A 130 10.04 19.01 6.14
N ASN A 131 10.03 19.74 7.26
CA ASN A 131 10.72 19.33 8.48
C ASN A 131 10.10 18.09 9.17
N LYS A 132 8.94 17.62 8.70
CA LYS A 132 8.26 16.40 9.16
C LYS A 132 8.45 15.21 8.22
N TRP A 133 9.06 15.40 7.06
CA TRP A 133 9.22 14.34 6.07
C TRP A 133 10.08 13.19 6.56
N ARG A 134 11.18 13.48 7.26
CA ARG A 134 12.05 12.45 7.81
C ARG A 134 11.34 11.59 8.86
N GLU A 135 10.57 12.21 9.75
CA GLU A 135 9.77 11.51 10.76
C GLU A 135 8.72 10.60 10.11
N PHE A 136 8.09 11.08 9.04
CA PHE A 136 7.16 10.27 8.24
C PHE A 136 7.86 9.07 7.61
N ASP A 137 8.98 9.29 6.93
CA ASP A 137 9.77 8.24 6.26
C ASP A 137 10.22 7.16 7.25
N GLU A 138 10.75 7.56 8.41
CA GLU A 138 11.15 6.65 9.50
C GLU A 138 9.95 5.84 10.02
N LYS A 139 8.77 6.46 10.17
CA LYS A 139 7.56 5.80 10.68
C LYS A 139 6.98 4.76 9.71
N ILE A 140 7.07 5.00 8.40
CA ILE A 140 6.68 4.01 7.37
C ILE A 140 7.81 3.03 7.02
N GLY A 141 8.95 3.11 7.70
CA GLY A 141 10.04 2.14 7.59
C GLY A 141 10.94 2.31 6.36
N ILE A 142 11.08 3.54 5.83
CA ILE A 142 11.93 3.82 4.66
C ILE A 142 13.02 4.84 4.98
N LYS A 143 14.11 4.82 4.22
CA LYS A 143 15.13 5.88 4.17
C LYS A 143 14.82 6.95 3.13
N GLY A 144 13.96 6.64 2.17
CA GLY A 144 13.54 7.56 1.12
C GLY A 144 12.77 6.87 0.01
N PHE A 145 12.26 7.70 -0.91
CA PHE A 145 11.61 7.24 -2.13
C PHE A 145 12.58 7.28 -3.31
N ILE A 146 12.38 6.37 -4.27
CA ILE A 146 13.03 6.34 -5.58
C ILE A 146 12.17 7.12 -6.59
#